data_AF-A0A3D0PA12-F1
#
_entry.id   AF-A0A3D0PA12-F1
#
_cell.length_a   1.000
_cell.length_b   1.000
_cell.length_c   1.000
_cell.angle_alpha   90.00
_cell.angle_beta   90.00
_cell.angle_gamma   90.00
#
_symmetry.space_group_name_H-M   'P 1'
#
loop_
_entity.id
_entity.type
_entity.pdbx_description
1 polymer ?
#
loop_
_entity_poly.entity_id
_entity_poly.type
_entity_poly.pdbx_seq_one_letter_code
_entity_poly.pdbx_strand_id
1 'polypeptide(L)'
;YANLSVFRSAPDTWAIDQLFPVMPIHRLEEQPRELGSFADLTCDSDGKLARFISSGSAKPLLELHELKDGEPYWIGLFLGGAYQEVMGNLHNLFGSTNAVSIRLSPGGPYRVEHVVRGQTNSDVLEAMEHDPEALLERLRQASEEAIGSGDLSISAARRLMQHLEGSLRQTTYLEE
;
A
#
# COMPACT_ATOMS: atom_id res chain seq x y z
N TYR A 1 -2.71 2.81 12.02
CA TYR A 1 -2.97 2.30 10.67
C TYR A 1 -1.66 2.24 9.92
N ALA A 2 -1.41 1.16 9.18
CA ALA A 2 -0.24 0.98 8.34
C ALA A 2 -0.64 1.13 6.87
N ASN A 3 0.20 1.80 6.06
CA ASN A 3 0.00 1.95 4.62
C ASN A 3 0.32 0.62 3.90
N LEU A 4 -0.64 -0.31 3.94
CA LEU A 4 -0.48 -1.74 3.67
C LEU A 4 -1.85 -2.33 3.28
N SER A 5 -1.83 -3.43 2.54
CA SER A 5 -2.93 -4.40 2.46
C SER A 5 -2.42 -5.77 2.89
N VAL A 6 -2.95 -6.32 3.98
CA VAL A 6 -2.55 -7.64 4.51
C VAL A 6 -2.87 -8.74 3.49
N PHE A 7 -4.02 -8.64 2.84
CA PHE A 7 -4.43 -9.60 1.80
C PHE A 7 -3.51 -9.60 0.57
N ARG A 8 -2.79 -8.51 0.33
CA ARG A 8 -1.81 -8.40 -0.76
C ARG A 8 -0.41 -8.81 -0.34
N SER A 9 0.07 -8.32 0.81
CA SER A 9 1.49 -8.44 1.18
C SER A 9 1.78 -9.55 2.20
N ALA A 10 0.79 -10.02 2.93
CA ALA A 10 0.95 -11.07 3.94
C ALA A 10 -0.30 -11.99 4.04
N PRO A 11 -0.79 -12.55 2.90
CA PRO A 11 -2.04 -13.32 2.86
C PRO A 11 -2.05 -14.52 3.81
N ASP A 12 -0.91 -15.15 4.07
CA ASP A 12 -0.85 -16.30 4.98
C ASP A 12 -1.14 -15.93 6.44
N THR A 13 -0.95 -14.66 6.82
CA THR A 13 -1.34 -14.18 8.17
C THR A 13 -2.84 -14.30 8.34
N TRP A 14 -3.60 -13.97 7.29
CA TRP A 14 -5.05 -14.07 7.28
C TRP A 14 -5.54 -15.51 7.07
N ALA A 15 -4.92 -16.25 6.14
CA ALA A 15 -5.42 -17.56 5.73
C ALA A 15 -5.10 -18.69 6.72
N ILE A 16 -3.91 -18.69 7.33
CA ILE A 16 -3.41 -19.82 8.13
C ILE A 16 -2.71 -19.39 9.44
N ASP A 17 -2.95 -18.17 9.90
CA ASP A 17 -2.35 -17.61 11.13
C ASP A 17 -0.80 -17.62 11.12
N GLN A 18 -0.19 -17.54 9.93
CA GLN A 18 1.27 -17.52 9.79
C GLN A 18 1.87 -16.32 10.54
N LEU A 19 2.95 -16.57 11.28
CA LEU A 19 3.68 -15.53 12.01
C LEU A 19 4.86 -15.03 11.18
N PHE A 20 4.89 -13.72 10.96
CA PHE A 20 6.06 -13.03 10.41
C PHE A 20 6.76 -12.24 11.51
N PRO A 21 8.10 -12.19 11.52
CA PRO A 21 8.81 -11.20 12.32
C PRO A 21 8.45 -9.81 11.81
N VAL A 22 7.93 -8.96 12.69
CA VAL A 22 7.57 -7.58 12.41
C VAL A 22 8.25 -6.70 13.44
N MET A 23 8.96 -5.67 13.00
CA MET A 23 9.64 -4.73 13.90
C MET A 23 9.88 -3.36 13.23
N PRO A 24 10.06 -2.28 14.01
CA PRO A 24 10.59 -1.03 13.48
C PRO A 24 11.95 -1.24 12.81
N ILE A 25 12.22 -0.54 11.72
CA ILE A 25 13.53 -0.59 11.02
C ILE A 25 14.41 0.63 11.31
N HIS A 26 14.00 1.43 12.29
CA HIS A 26 14.68 2.65 12.73
C HIS A 26 14.43 2.84 14.23
N ARG A 27 15.17 3.77 14.86
CA ARG A 27 15.12 4.04 16.31
C ARG A 27 15.45 2.82 17.18
N LEU A 28 16.26 1.89 16.67
CA LEU A 28 16.57 0.61 17.34
C LEU A 28 17.37 0.75 18.65
N GLU A 29 17.94 1.92 18.91
CA GLU A 29 18.64 2.25 20.17
C GLU A 29 17.70 2.86 21.22
N GLU A 30 16.45 3.18 20.85
CA GLU A 30 15.43 3.68 21.75
C GLU A 30 14.63 2.51 22.34
N GLN A 31 14.31 2.57 23.63
CA GLN A 31 13.46 1.57 24.24
C GLN A 31 12.00 1.79 23.81
N PRO A 32 11.31 0.79 23.23
CA PRO A 32 9.88 0.89 22.94
C PRO A 32 9.07 0.96 24.23
N ARG A 33 8.05 1.83 24.26
CA ARG A 33 7.23 2.12 25.46
C ARG A 33 5.74 1.93 25.24
N GLU A 34 5.33 1.80 23.99
CA GLU A 34 3.94 1.62 23.60
C GLU A 34 3.69 0.18 23.17
N LEU A 35 2.44 -0.26 23.30
CA LEU A 35 1.98 -1.55 22.77
C LEU A 35 0.96 -1.30 21.68
N GLY A 36 1.17 -1.89 20.51
CA GLY A 36 0.30 -1.67 19.36
C GLY A 36 0.12 -2.91 18.49
N SER A 37 -0.91 -2.86 17.66
CA SER A 37 -1.13 -3.75 16.53
C SER A 37 -1.30 -2.91 15.26
N PHE A 38 -1.25 -3.55 14.09
CA PHE A 38 -1.39 -2.84 12.82
C PHE A 38 -2.73 -3.19 12.20
N ALA A 39 -3.58 -2.19 11.99
CA ALA A 39 -4.67 -2.26 11.03
C ALA A 39 -4.16 -1.76 9.68
N ASP A 40 -4.52 -2.45 8.61
CA ASP A 40 -4.19 -2.08 7.23
C ASP A 40 -5.17 -1.03 6.69
N LEU A 41 -5.08 -0.71 5.40
CA LEU A 41 -5.95 0.30 4.76
C LEU A 41 -7.26 -0.26 4.21
N THR A 42 -7.48 -1.57 4.30
CA THR A 42 -8.70 -2.19 3.80
C THR A 42 -9.88 -1.85 4.71
N CYS A 43 -11.08 -1.96 4.14
CA CYS A 43 -12.33 -1.77 4.88
C CYS A 43 -12.71 -3.02 5.69
N ASP A 44 -11.91 -4.09 5.61
CA ASP A 44 -12.17 -5.37 6.24
C ASP A 44 -11.52 -5.42 7.63
N SER A 45 -12.28 -5.84 8.64
CA SER A 45 -11.79 -6.00 10.01
C SER A 45 -10.74 -7.10 10.17
N ASP A 46 -10.63 -7.99 9.19
CA ASP A 46 -9.59 -9.01 9.10
C ASP A 46 -8.26 -8.46 8.56
N GLY A 47 -8.26 -7.25 7.99
CA GLY A 47 -7.09 -6.50 7.54
C GLY A 47 -6.22 -6.00 8.69
N LYS A 48 -5.66 -6.91 9.49
CA LYS A 48 -4.83 -6.56 10.65
C LYS A 48 -3.72 -7.56 10.92
N LEU A 49 -2.58 -7.04 11.37
CA LEU A 49 -1.52 -7.80 12.02
C LEU A 49 -1.69 -7.66 13.53
N ALA A 50 -2.22 -8.70 14.16
CA ALA A 50 -2.51 -8.75 15.60
C ALA A 50 -1.94 -10.01 16.28
N ARG A 51 -0.96 -10.66 15.64
CA ARG A 51 -0.26 -11.84 16.15
C ARG A 51 1.23 -11.68 15.85
N PHE A 52 2.03 -11.60 16.91
CA PHE A 52 3.47 -11.33 16.82
C PHE A 52 4.27 -12.41 17.55
N ILE A 53 5.53 -12.58 17.15
CA ILE A 53 6.44 -13.55 17.74
C ILE A 53 6.83 -13.09 19.16
N SER A 54 6.77 -14.01 20.12
CA SER A 54 7.28 -13.87 21.48
C SER A 54 8.09 -15.11 21.88
N SER A 55 8.78 -15.07 23.02
CA SER A 55 9.58 -16.17 23.54
C SER A 55 8.74 -17.43 23.80
N GLY A 56 8.63 -18.29 22.79
CA GLY A 56 7.92 -19.57 22.85
C GLY A 56 6.41 -19.50 22.59
N SER A 57 5.84 -18.33 22.31
CA SER A 57 4.41 -18.16 22.01
C SER A 57 4.15 -16.99 21.06
N ALA A 58 2.91 -16.87 20.56
CA ALA A 58 2.44 -15.64 19.94
C ALA A 58 1.98 -14.64 21.01
N LYS A 59 2.06 -13.35 20.71
CA LYS A 59 1.47 -12.27 21.52
C LYS A 59 0.60 -11.35 20.65
N PRO A 60 -0.42 -10.68 21.21
CA PRO A 60 -1.37 -9.89 20.44
C PRO A 60 -0.88 -8.48 20.07
N LEU A 61 0.10 -7.96 20.80
CA LEU A 61 0.62 -6.60 20.67
C LEU A 61 2.14 -6.63 20.52
N LEU A 62 2.66 -5.68 19.73
CA LEU A 62 4.08 -5.45 19.50
C LEU A 62 4.53 -4.23 20.31
N GLU A 63 5.73 -4.28 20.89
CA GLU A 63 6.36 -3.14 21.53
C GLU A 63 6.84 -2.14 20.46
N LEU A 64 6.34 -0.92 20.55
CA LEU A 64 6.62 0.17 19.61
C LEU A 64 7.14 1.40 20.34
N HIS A 65 7.85 2.26 19.61
CA HIS A 65 8.20 3.58 20.08
C HIS A 65 6.98 4.50 20.03
N GLU A 66 6.96 5.52 20.88
CA GLU A 66 6.00 6.61 20.77
C GLU A 66 6.11 7.27 19.39
N LEU A 67 4.96 7.44 18.72
CA LEU A 67 4.87 8.11 17.44
C LEU A 67 5.03 9.61 17.66
N LYS A 68 5.85 10.26 16.83
CA LYS A 68 6.06 11.70 16.86
C LYS A 68 5.37 12.32 15.64
N ASP A 69 4.64 13.39 15.87
CA ASP A 69 3.92 14.08 14.81
C ASP A 69 4.88 14.61 13.73
N GLY A 70 4.54 14.39 12.46
CA GLY A 70 5.38 14.77 11.32
C GLY A 70 6.65 13.95 11.12
N GLU A 71 6.93 12.91 11.93
CA GLU A 71 8.07 12.01 11.72
C GLU A 71 7.61 10.66 11.13
N PRO A 72 8.23 10.19 10.04
CA PRO A 72 7.86 8.92 9.44
C PRO A 72 8.20 7.75 10.39
N TYR A 73 7.32 6.74 10.42
CA TYR A 73 7.51 5.57 11.25
C TYR A 73 7.44 4.27 10.44
N TRP A 74 8.63 3.79 10.02
CA TRP A 74 8.76 2.61 9.18
C TRP A 74 8.79 1.28 9.95
N ILE A 75 8.04 0.32 9.43
CA ILE A 75 7.95 -1.05 9.93
C ILE A 75 8.44 -2.01 8.85
N GLY A 76 9.23 -3.00 9.26
CA GLY A 76 9.64 -4.11 8.42
C GLY A 76 8.84 -5.36 8.76
N LEU A 77 8.34 -6.04 7.73
CA LEU A 77 7.82 -7.41 7.80
C LEU A 77 8.84 -8.33 7.11
N PHE A 78 9.36 -9.30 7.86
CA PHE A 78 10.45 -10.17 7.41
C PHE A 78 9.94 -11.58 7.12
N LEU A 79 10.76 -12.37 6.43
CA LEU A 79 10.46 -13.75 6.05
C LEU A 79 9.22 -13.92 5.14
N GLY A 80 8.75 -12.84 4.50
CA GLY A 80 7.66 -12.86 3.52
C GLY A 80 8.08 -13.26 2.09
N GLY A 81 9.29 -13.77 1.89
CA GLY A 81 9.84 -14.04 0.56
C GLY A 81 9.29 -15.30 -0.14
N ALA A 82 8.50 -16.12 0.54
CA ALA A 82 7.89 -17.33 -0.01
C ALA A 82 6.36 -17.20 0.01
N TYR A 83 5.70 -17.62 -1.07
CA TYR A 83 4.24 -17.61 -1.28
C TYR A 83 3.55 -16.24 -1.35
N GLN A 84 3.96 -15.27 -0.52
CA GLN A 84 3.19 -14.04 -0.28
C GLN A 84 2.94 -13.22 -1.56
N GLU A 85 3.96 -13.02 -2.38
CA GLU A 85 3.86 -12.18 -3.58
C GLU A 85 2.88 -12.74 -4.63
N VAL A 86 2.88 -14.06 -4.82
CA VAL A 86 2.06 -14.74 -5.84
C VAL A 86 0.64 -14.99 -5.34
N MET A 87 0.45 -15.21 -4.03
CA MET A 87 -0.85 -15.49 -3.44
C MET A 87 -1.65 -14.22 -3.07
N GLY A 88 -1.02 -13.05 -3.09
CA GLY A 88 -1.69 -11.79 -2.78
C GLY A 88 -2.81 -11.45 -3.76
N ASN A 89 -3.96 -11.04 -3.25
CA ASN A 89 -5.11 -10.62 -4.07
C ASN A 89 -5.20 -9.08 -4.19
N LEU A 90 -6.18 -8.60 -4.94
CA LEU A 90 -6.49 -7.17 -5.13
C LEU A 90 -7.64 -6.72 -4.22
N HIS A 91 -7.67 -7.15 -2.95
CA HIS A 91 -8.72 -6.74 -2.01
C HIS A 91 -8.76 -5.21 -1.90
N ASN A 92 -9.95 -4.62 -1.99
CA ASN A 92 -10.15 -3.17 -2.11
C ASN A 92 -9.38 -2.49 -3.26
N LEU A 93 -9.03 -3.23 -4.31
CA LEU A 93 -8.25 -2.75 -5.45
C LEU A 93 -6.82 -2.28 -5.07
N PHE A 94 -6.30 -2.72 -3.92
CA PHE A 94 -4.89 -2.51 -3.61
C PHE A 94 -4.02 -3.42 -4.46
N GLY A 95 -3.24 -2.79 -5.34
CA GLY A 95 -2.35 -3.44 -6.29
C GLY A 95 -1.05 -3.94 -5.69
N SER A 96 -0.19 -4.47 -6.55
CA SER A 96 1.20 -4.80 -6.18
C SER A 96 1.96 -3.57 -5.67
N THR A 97 2.82 -3.79 -4.68
CA THR A 97 3.74 -2.76 -4.18
C THR A 97 4.97 -2.66 -5.05
N ASN A 98 5.73 -1.57 -4.91
CA ASN A 98 7.07 -1.49 -5.50
C ASN A 98 7.96 -2.63 -4.94
N ALA A 99 8.74 -3.26 -5.81
CA ALA A 99 9.73 -4.27 -5.43
C ALA A 99 11.11 -3.89 -5.98
N VAL A 100 12.14 -4.07 -5.15
CA VAL A 100 13.52 -3.69 -5.49
C VAL A 100 14.45 -4.84 -5.16
N SER A 101 15.30 -5.22 -6.13
CA SER A 101 16.39 -6.17 -5.91
C SER A 101 17.67 -5.41 -5.57
N ILE A 102 18.24 -5.73 -4.41
CA ILE A 102 19.47 -5.09 -3.89
C ILE A 102 20.59 -6.12 -3.84
N ARG A 103 21.73 -5.80 -4.46
CA ARG A 103 22.96 -6.60 -4.37
C ARG A 103 24.00 -5.90 -3.51
N LEU A 104 24.56 -6.64 -2.56
CA LEU A 104 25.70 -6.20 -1.76
C LEU A 104 27.00 -6.67 -2.41
N SER A 105 27.94 -5.75 -2.63
CA SER A 105 29.29 -6.09 -3.10
C SER A 105 30.20 -6.37 -1.90
N PRO A 106 31.08 -7.39 -1.95
CA PRO A 106 32.05 -7.62 -0.87
C PRO A 106 32.91 -6.37 -0.61
N GLY A 107 32.79 -5.79 0.59
CA GLY A 107 33.52 -4.59 1.00
C GLY A 107 33.13 -3.28 0.29
N GLY A 108 32.05 -3.29 -0.50
CA GLY A 108 31.59 -2.14 -1.28
C GLY A 108 30.17 -1.69 -0.95
N PRO A 109 29.69 -0.59 -1.58
CA PRO A 109 28.33 -0.12 -1.40
C PRO A 109 27.31 -1.12 -1.97
N TYR A 110 26.07 -1.02 -1.52
CA TYR A 110 24.95 -1.73 -2.14
C TYR A 110 24.64 -1.17 -3.53
N ARG A 111 24.06 -1.99 -4.40
CA ARG A 111 23.54 -1.58 -5.71
C ARG A 111 22.09 -2.03 -5.86
N VAL A 112 21.28 -1.15 -6.43
CA VAL A 112 19.92 -1.50 -6.87
C VAL A 112 20.04 -2.11 -8.27
N GLU A 113 19.70 -3.39 -8.42
CA GLU A 113 19.84 -4.09 -9.70
C GLU A 113 18.56 -4.02 -10.53
N HIS A 114 17.42 -4.14 -9.88
CA HIS A 114 16.12 -4.22 -10.55
C HIS A 114 15.07 -3.48 -9.73
N VAL A 115 14.20 -2.74 -10.40
CA VAL A 115 13.07 -2.04 -9.81
C VAL A 115 11.82 -2.43 -10.58
N VAL A 116 10.89 -3.07 -9.89
CA VAL A 116 9.53 -3.32 -10.37
C VAL A 116 8.64 -2.28 -9.72
N ARG A 117 7.98 -1.47 -10.53
CA ARG A 117 6.99 -0.51 -10.02
C ARG A 117 5.73 -1.26 -9.61
N GLY A 118 5.14 -0.83 -8.51
CA GLY A 118 3.83 -1.27 -8.08
C GLY A 118 2.75 -0.84 -9.07
N GLN A 119 1.60 -1.49 -8.99
CA GLN A 119 0.45 -1.17 -9.83
C GLN A 119 -0.15 0.19 -9.46
N THR A 120 -0.49 0.93 -10.50
CA THR A 120 -1.28 2.15 -10.45
C THR A 120 -2.77 1.86 -10.37
N ASN A 121 -3.57 2.88 -10.09
CA ASN A 121 -5.04 2.76 -10.16
C ASN A 121 -5.52 2.32 -11.56
N SER A 122 -4.85 2.79 -12.62
CA SER A 122 -5.10 2.37 -13.99
C SER A 122 -4.87 0.86 -14.19
N ASP A 123 -3.72 0.34 -13.73
CA ASP A 123 -3.37 -1.08 -13.88
C ASP A 123 -4.37 -2.00 -13.17
N VAL A 124 -4.85 -1.59 -11.99
CA VAL A 124 -5.84 -2.38 -11.25
C VAL A 124 -7.22 -2.33 -11.89
N LEU A 125 -7.62 -1.19 -12.46
CA LEU A 125 -8.87 -1.10 -13.23
C LEU A 125 -8.83 -2.01 -14.46
N GLU A 126 -7.71 -2.05 -15.19
CA GLU A 126 -7.52 -2.96 -16.32
C GLU A 126 -7.62 -4.43 -15.88
N ALA A 127 -7.02 -4.78 -14.74
CA ALA A 127 -7.13 -6.12 -14.17
C ALA A 127 -8.59 -6.51 -13.82
N MET A 128 -9.46 -5.52 -13.57
CA MET A 128 -10.90 -5.69 -13.33
C MET A 128 -11.75 -5.56 -14.60
N GLU A 129 -11.14 -5.66 -15.79
CA GLU A 129 -11.80 -5.58 -17.09
C GLU A 129 -12.46 -4.21 -17.35
N HIS A 130 -11.91 -3.13 -16.77
CA HIS A 130 -12.26 -1.76 -17.10
C HIS A 130 -11.20 -1.12 -17.99
N ASP A 131 -11.64 -0.19 -18.84
CA ASP A 131 -10.75 0.61 -19.71
C ASP A 131 -10.62 2.03 -19.13
N PRO A 132 -9.47 2.39 -18.53
CA PRO A 132 -9.23 3.71 -17.96
C PRO A 132 -9.33 4.85 -18.97
N GLU A 133 -8.94 4.64 -20.24
CA GLU A 133 -9.06 5.65 -21.30
C GLU A 133 -10.53 5.89 -21.65
N ALA A 134 -11.33 4.81 -21.74
CA ALA A 134 -12.76 4.92 -21.95
C ALA A 134 -13.48 5.64 -20.78
N LEU A 135 -13.03 5.43 -19.54
CA LEU A 135 -13.55 6.15 -18.37
C LEU A 135 -13.26 7.66 -18.45
N LEU A 136 -12.03 8.04 -18.84
CA LEU A 136 -11.67 9.43 -19.06
C LEU A 136 -12.47 10.07 -20.19
N GLU A 137 -12.67 9.35 -21.29
CA GLU A 137 -13.45 9.85 -22.43
C GLU A 137 -14.92 10.07 -22.06
N ARG A 138 -15.52 9.14 -21.28
CA ARG A 138 -16.88 9.33 -20.75
C ARG A 138 -16.98 10.53 -19.84
N LEU A 139 -15.98 10.76 -18.98
CA LEU A 139 -15.95 11.95 -18.12
C LEU A 139 -15.82 13.23 -18.94
N ARG A 140 -15.02 13.22 -20.02
CA ARG A 140 -14.87 14.35 -20.93
C ARG A 140 -16.22 14.72 -21.55
N GLN A 141 -16.94 13.74 -22.11
CA GLN A 141 -18.25 13.94 -22.73
C GLN A 141 -19.27 14.48 -21.71
N ALA A 142 -19.36 13.87 -20.53
CA ALA A 142 -20.26 14.34 -19.46
C ALA A 142 -19.92 15.77 -19.00
N SER A 143 -18.64 16.13 -18.98
CA SER A 143 -18.20 17.49 -18.63
C SER A 143 -18.60 18.51 -19.70
N GLU A 144 -18.56 18.15 -20.98
CA GLU A 144 -19.00 19.03 -22.08
C GLU A 144 -20.50 19.29 -22.04
N GLU A 145 -21.30 18.26 -21.75
CA GLU A 145 -22.75 18.40 -21.56
C GLU A 145 -23.07 19.34 -20.39
N ALA A 146 -22.39 19.16 -19.25
CA ALA A 146 -22.57 19.99 -18.05
C ALA A 146 -22.11 21.45 -18.25
N ILE A 147 -21.11 21.68 -19.11
CA ILE A 147 -20.73 23.04 -19.54
C ILE A 147 -21.84 23.64 -20.40
N GLY A 148 -22.43 22.86 -21.29
CA GLY A 148 -23.53 23.29 -22.16
C GLY A 148 -24.81 23.66 -21.39
N SER A 149 -25.12 22.95 -20.29
CA SER A 149 -26.26 23.24 -19.42
C SER A 149 -25.99 24.37 -18.40
N GLY A 150 -24.74 24.78 -18.22
CA GLY A 150 -24.34 25.81 -17.26
C GLY A 150 -24.12 25.29 -15.83
N ASP A 151 -24.17 23.97 -15.61
CA ASP A 151 -23.96 23.34 -14.31
C ASP A 151 -22.46 23.25 -13.93
N LEU A 152 -21.57 23.32 -14.93
CA LEU A 152 -20.13 23.21 -14.74
C LEU A 152 -19.37 24.30 -15.51
N SER A 153 -18.41 24.96 -14.86
CA SER A 153 -17.53 25.89 -15.54
C SER A 153 -16.38 25.17 -16.26
N ILE A 154 -15.86 25.77 -17.34
CA ILE A 154 -14.71 25.22 -18.09
C ILE A 154 -13.49 25.02 -17.18
N SER A 155 -13.26 25.94 -16.23
CA SER A 155 -12.14 25.81 -15.27
C SER A 155 -12.36 24.70 -14.26
N ALA A 156 -13.60 24.42 -13.85
CA ALA A 156 -13.92 23.28 -13.00
C ALA A 156 -13.76 21.95 -13.75
N ALA A 157 -14.26 21.86 -14.99
CA ALA A 157 -14.10 20.68 -15.83
C ALA A 157 -12.62 20.32 -16.07
N ARG A 158 -11.77 21.30 -16.38
CA ARG A 158 -10.32 21.08 -16.54
C ARG A 158 -9.67 20.54 -15.28
N ARG A 159 -10.00 21.10 -14.11
CA ARG A 159 -9.48 20.62 -12.82
C ARG A 159 -9.92 19.19 -12.53
N LEU A 160 -11.19 18.86 -12.81
CA LEU A 160 -11.72 17.52 -12.63
C LEU A 160 -11.00 16.49 -13.52
N MET A 161 -10.83 16.81 -14.81
CA MET A 161 -10.10 15.96 -15.75
C MET A 161 -8.64 15.74 -15.31
N GLN A 162 -7.92 16.82 -14.98
CA GLN A 162 -6.54 16.74 -14.52
C GLN A 162 -6.41 15.92 -13.23
N HIS A 163 -7.36 16.08 -12.31
CA HIS A 163 -7.37 15.32 -11.06
C HIS A 163 -7.56 13.83 -11.31
N LEU A 164 -8.54 13.43 -12.13
CA LEU A 164 -8.77 12.01 -12.41
C LEU A 164 -7.62 11.39 -13.19
N GLU A 165 -7.10 12.08 -14.19
CA GLU A 165 -5.95 11.61 -14.98
C GLU A 165 -4.68 11.46 -14.12
N GLY A 166 -4.48 12.37 -13.15
CA GLY A 166 -3.43 12.25 -12.13
C GLY A 166 -3.66 11.04 -11.23
N SER A 167 -4.88 10.89 -10.72
CA SER A 167 -5.26 9.79 -9.82
C SER A 167 -5.08 8.41 -10.45
N LEU A 168 -5.42 8.25 -11.73
CA LEU A 168 -5.23 6.98 -12.45
C LEU A 168 -3.75 6.56 -12.52
N ARG A 169 -2.82 7.53 -12.55
CA ARG A 169 -1.37 7.28 -12.58
C ARG A 169 -0.74 7.10 -11.21
N GLN A 170 -1.46 7.42 -10.13
CA GLN A 170 -0.97 7.24 -8.77
C GLN A 170 -0.99 5.77 -8.37
N THR A 171 -0.19 5.46 -7.35
CA THR A 171 -0.22 4.16 -6.68
C THR A 171 -1.60 3.93 -6.06
N THR A 172 -1.93 2.66 -5.87
CA THR A 172 -3.17 2.26 -5.18
C THR A 172 -3.13 2.50 -3.67
N TYR A 173 -1.95 2.81 -3.11
CA TYR A 173 -1.72 3.10 -1.69
C TYR A 173 -1.76 4.61 -1.41
N LEU A 174 -1.98 4.97 -0.14
CA LEU A 174 -2.11 6.36 0.27
C LEU A 174 -0.77 7.11 0.22
N GLU A 175 -0.83 8.39 -0.09
CA GLU A 175 0.28 9.35 0.01
C GLU A 175 0.03 10.27 1.22
N GLU A 176 1.10 10.70 1.89
CA GLU A 176 1.06 11.70 2.99
C GLU A 176 0.93 13.13 2.45
#